data_AF-A0A1M7TMZ7-F1
#
_entry.id   AF-A0A1M7TMZ7-F1
#
_cell.length_a   1.000
_cell.length_b   1.000
_cell.length_c   1.000
_cell.angle_alpha   90.00
_cell.angle_beta   90.00
_cell.angle_gamma   90.00
#
_symmetry.space_group_name_H-M   'P 1'
#
loop_
_entity.id
_entity.type
_entity.pdbx_description
1 polymer ?
#
loop_
_entity_poly.entity_id
_entity_poly.type
_entity_poly.pdbx_seq_one_letter_code
_entity_poly.pdbx_strand_id
1 'polypeptide(L)'
;MTQDSLIHAPRAAVQSARIVVVRDGPYVVDGSIAVVDHLGVPVTAPAPVRLCRCGQSQTKPFCDESHVERGFTDKKDPRRVPDKLDTYEGQQAYVYDNRGTCAHSGFCTDRLNSVFHVGQEPFVSPSGARLDDLVNAVRRCPSGALGIGIGRARDAGLSDTNRAPQIEVSRDGPYRVTGHVELVDEFGANIPQNAGASPEHFSLCRCGSSLNKPFCSGMHWSVAFHDPVGDPMHEPTLFEWAGGYPALLDMTRIFYSRHVPGDSLIGPLFADMAPDHPERVAAWLSEVFGGPRFYSERYGGYQRMVSQHLGKQITPEQRARWATLMLQSAGDAGLPSDPEFRAAFVAYIEWGSRIAQENSGGNAKPPPNMPVPRWWWVCNATPGSRPSATAADETVEVEASLTLPNADEAVRFHDHIRPLFRPMDRNSMLFAFDLWKETDVAMHRQQILLRLRAGTMPCDGAWPDARVALFERWAADQP
;
A
#
# COMPACT_ATOMS: atom_id res chain seq x y z
N MET A 1 57.35 20.52 25.02
CA MET A 1 57.71 19.09 25.08
C MET A 1 57.01 18.57 26.33
N THR A 2 55.89 17.87 26.25
CA THR A 2 55.71 16.55 25.63
C THR A 2 54.30 16.37 25.06
N GLN A 3 54.25 15.63 23.95
CA GLN A 3 53.06 15.19 23.22
C GLN A 3 52.25 14.19 24.04
N ASP A 4 50.95 14.40 24.18
CA ASP A 4 49.99 13.35 24.51
C ASP A 4 49.21 13.00 23.25
N SER A 5 49.61 11.87 22.66
CA SER A 5 49.01 11.27 21.48
C SER A 5 47.70 10.58 21.86
N LEU A 6 46.58 11.29 21.74
CA LEU A 6 45.27 10.66 21.69
C LEU A 6 45.02 10.13 20.28
N ILE A 7 45.17 8.81 20.18
CA ILE A 7 44.87 7.98 19.01
C ILE A 7 43.41 8.22 18.62
N HIS A 8 43.19 8.96 17.52
CA HIS A 8 41.92 9.01 16.82
C HIS A 8 41.72 7.63 16.18
N ALA A 9 40.87 6.79 16.78
CA ALA A 9 40.36 5.61 16.10
C ALA A 9 39.70 6.07 14.78
N PRO A 10 40.00 5.45 13.63
CA PRO A 10 39.34 5.82 12.38
C PRO A 10 37.84 5.54 12.55
N ARG A 11 37.00 6.58 12.35
CA ARG A 11 35.57 6.37 12.09
C ARG A 11 35.49 5.34 10.98
N ALA A 12 34.94 4.16 11.27
CA ALA A 12 34.60 3.20 10.24
C ALA A 12 33.86 3.96 9.14
N ALA A 13 34.39 3.92 7.92
CA ALA A 13 33.73 4.50 6.77
C ALA A 13 32.31 3.91 6.75
N VAL A 14 31.29 4.76 6.85
CA VAL A 14 29.91 4.33 6.63
C VAL A 14 29.89 3.80 5.21
N GLN A 15 29.86 2.48 5.07
CA GLN A 15 29.77 1.85 3.77
C GLN A 15 28.44 2.33 3.16
N SER A 16 28.51 2.94 1.98
CA SER A 16 27.33 3.44 1.30
C SER A 16 26.39 2.27 1.03
N ALA A 17 25.12 2.43 1.39
CA ALA A 17 24.07 1.45 1.14
C ALA A 17 24.02 1.13 -0.36
N ARG A 18 24.08 -0.15 -0.72
CA ARG A 18 24.29 -0.59 -2.10
C ARG A 18 23.37 -1.73 -2.52
N ILE A 19 22.95 -1.68 -3.77
CA ILE A 19 22.30 -2.78 -4.49
C ILE A 19 23.23 -3.21 -5.63
N VAL A 20 23.56 -4.50 -5.66
CA VAL A 20 24.34 -5.12 -6.73
C VAL A 20 23.38 -5.79 -7.72
N VAL A 21 23.51 -5.45 -8.99
CA VAL A 21 22.78 -6.04 -10.11
C VAL A 21 23.61 -7.19 -10.68
N VAL A 22 23.24 -8.42 -10.34
CA VAL A 22 23.92 -9.62 -10.85
C VAL A 22 23.52 -9.85 -12.31
N ARG A 23 24.47 -10.12 -13.20
CA ARG A 23 24.17 -10.36 -14.62
C ARG A 23 23.19 -11.51 -14.77
N ASP A 24 22.12 -11.29 -15.54
CA ASP A 24 21.05 -12.28 -15.77
C ASP A 24 20.47 -12.90 -14.48
N GLY A 25 20.70 -12.26 -13.33
CA GLY A 25 20.38 -12.79 -12.00
C GLY A 25 19.57 -11.81 -11.13
N PRO A 26 19.55 -12.04 -9.80
CA PRO A 26 18.81 -11.21 -8.85
C PRO A 26 19.48 -9.87 -8.54
N TYR A 27 18.77 -9.04 -7.78
CA TYR A 27 19.41 -7.95 -7.03
C TYR A 27 19.94 -8.49 -5.70
N VAL A 28 21.21 -8.23 -5.40
CA VAL A 28 21.78 -8.50 -4.07
C VAL A 28 21.79 -7.20 -3.29
N VAL A 29 21.09 -7.18 -2.16
CA VAL A 29 20.83 -5.97 -1.37
C VAL A 29 21.69 -6.00 -0.12
N ASP A 30 22.36 -4.89 0.18
CA ASP A 30 23.05 -4.69 1.44
C ASP A 30 22.06 -4.79 2.63
N GLY A 31 22.44 -5.51 3.68
CA GLY A 31 21.63 -5.68 4.89
C GLY A 31 21.37 -4.38 5.65
N SER A 32 22.08 -3.30 5.34
CA SER A 32 21.80 -1.95 5.86
C SER A 32 20.53 -1.31 5.28
N ILE A 33 19.99 -1.83 4.17
CA ILE A 33 18.81 -1.28 3.50
C ILE A 33 17.55 -1.98 4.02
N ALA A 34 16.61 -1.19 4.55
CA ALA A 34 15.33 -1.74 4.99
C ALA A 34 14.47 -2.19 3.78
N VAL A 35 13.88 -3.37 3.85
CA VAL A 35 12.90 -3.84 2.86
C VAL A 35 11.51 -3.84 3.50
N VAL A 36 10.55 -3.21 2.83
CA VAL A 36 9.14 -3.13 3.27
C VAL A 36 8.20 -3.55 2.15
N ASP A 37 7.02 -4.04 2.50
CA ASP A 37 5.95 -4.29 1.53
C ASP A 37 5.22 -2.99 1.12
N HIS A 38 4.22 -3.11 0.25
CA HIS A 38 3.41 -1.97 -0.22
C HIS A 38 2.56 -1.32 0.88
N LEU A 39 2.43 -1.94 2.06
CA LEU A 39 1.75 -1.40 3.23
C LEU A 39 2.73 -0.74 4.21
N GLY A 40 4.03 -0.74 3.91
CA GLY A 40 5.09 -0.23 4.78
C GLY A 40 5.46 -1.17 5.92
N VAL A 41 5.06 -2.44 5.85
CA VAL A 41 5.41 -3.47 6.85
C VAL A 41 6.80 -4.02 6.51
N PRO A 42 7.71 -4.12 7.51
CA PRO A 42 9.02 -4.73 7.29
C PRO A 42 8.92 -6.16 6.78
N VAL A 43 9.66 -6.46 5.72
CA VAL A 43 9.77 -7.82 5.17
C VAL A 43 10.98 -8.50 5.81
N THR A 44 10.74 -9.59 6.53
CA THR A 44 11.82 -10.41 7.09
C THR A 44 12.59 -11.09 5.97
N ALA A 45 13.84 -10.67 5.75
CA ALA A 45 14.69 -11.17 4.68
C ALA A 45 15.90 -11.95 5.23
N PRO A 46 16.13 -13.19 4.78
CA PRO A 46 17.35 -13.92 5.13
C PRO A 46 18.57 -13.28 4.46
N ALA A 47 19.68 -13.18 5.18
CA ALA A 47 20.94 -12.69 4.64
C ALA A 47 21.70 -13.81 3.89
N PRO A 48 22.28 -13.55 2.70
CA PRO A 48 22.21 -12.30 1.94
C PRO A 48 20.84 -12.08 1.29
N VAL A 49 20.36 -10.83 1.28
CA VAL A 49 19.05 -10.49 0.71
C VAL A 49 19.15 -10.52 -0.82
N ARG A 50 18.48 -11.50 -1.45
CA ARG A 50 18.42 -11.66 -2.92
C ARG A 50 17.00 -11.42 -3.42
N LEU A 51 16.77 -10.32 -4.12
CA LEU A 51 15.44 -9.96 -4.67
C LEU A 51 15.27 -10.44 -6.11
N CYS A 52 14.09 -10.96 -6.43
CA CYS A 52 13.76 -11.49 -7.74
C CYS A 52 13.65 -10.38 -8.79
N ARG A 53 14.41 -10.50 -9.87
CA ARG A 53 14.35 -9.57 -11.02
C ARG A 53 13.56 -10.13 -12.21
N CYS A 54 13.46 -11.45 -12.32
CA CYS A 54 12.91 -12.14 -13.49
C CYS A 54 11.38 -12.27 -13.49
N GLY A 55 10.71 -11.97 -12.37
CA GLY A 55 9.26 -12.12 -12.22
C GLY A 55 8.75 -13.55 -12.04
N GLN A 56 9.60 -14.56 -12.17
CA GLN A 56 9.20 -15.98 -12.19
C GLN A 56 9.42 -16.72 -10.86
N SER A 57 10.00 -16.09 -9.84
CA SER A 57 10.21 -16.74 -8.54
C SER A 57 8.90 -17.14 -7.87
N GLN A 58 8.86 -18.32 -7.26
CA GLN A 58 7.74 -18.81 -6.46
C GLN A 58 7.74 -18.23 -5.04
N THR A 59 8.90 -17.73 -4.58
CA THR A 59 9.08 -17.11 -3.25
C THR A 59 9.21 -15.58 -3.33
N LYS A 60 8.60 -14.97 -4.36
CA LYS A 60 8.54 -13.52 -4.53
C LYS A 60 8.18 -12.83 -3.20
N PRO A 61 8.89 -11.75 -2.81
CA PRO A 61 9.84 -10.97 -3.61
C PRO A 61 11.27 -11.54 -3.69
N PHE A 62 11.56 -12.69 -3.09
CA PHE A 62 12.91 -13.26 -3.06
C PHE A 62 13.23 -14.07 -4.31
N CYS A 63 14.52 -14.24 -4.58
CA CYS A 63 15.01 -15.07 -5.67
C CYS A 63 15.17 -16.53 -5.21
N ASP A 64 14.53 -17.46 -5.93
CA ASP A 64 14.65 -18.92 -5.77
C ASP A 64 15.40 -19.59 -6.93
N GLU A 65 16.17 -18.80 -7.69
CA GLU A 65 16.96 -19.24 -8.85
C GLU A 65 16.16 -19.65 -10.10
N SER A 66 14.83 -19.45 -10.11
CA SER A 66 13.98 -19.65 -11.30
C SER A 66 14.45 -18.91 -12.56
N HIS A 67 15.27 -17.86 -12.40
CA HIS A 67 15.83 -17.09 -13.53
C HIS A 67 16.77 -17.92 -14.41
N VAL A 68 17.47 -18.93 -13.85
CA VAL A 68 18.40 -19.79 -14.58
C VAL A 68 17.63 -20.69 -15.54
N GLU A 69 16.66 -21.43 -15.03
CA GLU A 69 15.84 -22.36 -15.82
C GLU A 69 14.98 -21.65 -16.87
N ARG A 70 14.52 -20.44 -16.54
CA ARG A 70 13.69 -19.63 -17.46
C ARG A 70 14.50 -18.77 -18.43
N GLY A 71 15.84 -18.85 -18.40
CA GLY A 71 16.71 -18.13 -19.32
C GLY A 71 16.52 -16.62 -19.27
N PHE A 72 16.32 -16.06 -18.07
CA PHE A 72 16.14 -14.62 -17.91
C PHE A 72 17.35 -13.85 -18.46
N THR A 73 17.08 -12.72 -19.11
CA THR A 73 18.14 -11.83 -19.59
C THR A 73 17.92 -10.39 -19.13
N ASP A 74 19.02 -9.75 -18.74
CA ASP A 74 19.02 -8.35 -18.33
C ASP A 74 19.31 -7.33 -19.42
N LYS A 75 19.44 -7.80 -20.66
CA LYS A 75 19.62 -6.93 -21.84
C LYS A 75 18.51 -5.90 -21.93
N LYS A 76 18.91 -4.64 -22.17
CA LYS A 76 17.99 -3.55 -22.54
C LYS A 76 17.39 -3.82 -23.91
N ASP A 77 16.09 -3.58 -24.04
CA ASP A 77 15.39 -3.72 -25.31
C ASP A 77 15.72 -2.49 -26.20
N PRO A 78 16.00 -2.68 -27.51
CA PRO A 78 16.17 -1.58 -28.44
C PRO A 78 14.94 -0.67 -28.57
N ARG A 79 13.73 -1.18 -28.29
CA ARG A 79 12.46 -0.44 -28.32
C ARG A 79 12.20 0.40 -27.07
N ARG A 80 13.12 0.42 -26.10
CA ARG A 80 12.98 1.28 -24.92
C ARG A 80 12.83 2.75 -25.34
N VAL A 81 12.13 3.52 -24.52
CA VAL A 81 12.10 4.97 -24.69
C VAL A 81 13.54 5.51 -24.54
N PRO A 82 14.06 6.25 -25.54
CA PRO A 82 15.41 6.78 -25.48
C PRO A 82 15.63 7.72 -24.29
N ASP A 83 16.88 7.84 -23.86
CA ASP A 83 17.29 8.87 -22.90
C ASP A 83 17.14 10.26 -23.55
N LYS A 84 16.20 11.05 -23.04
CA LYS A 84 15.94 12.42 -23.48
C LYS A 84 15.37 13.22 -22.32
N LEU A 85 16.12 14.23 -21.88
CA LEU A 85 15.67 15.17 -20.86
C LEU A 85 14.91 16.33 -21.52
N ASP A 86 13.60 16.32 -21.36
CA ASP A 86 12.74 17.43 -21.77
C ASP A 86 12.66 18.47 -20.64
N THR A 87 12.68 19.75 -21.01
CA THR A 87 12.64 20.88 -20.06
C THR A 87 11.45 21.77 -20.39
N TYR A 88 10.60 22.00 -19.39
CA TYR A 88 9.37 22.78 -19.51
C TYR A 88 9.49 24.04 -18.65
N GLU A 89 9.33 25.19 -19.28
CA GLU A 89 9.41 26.49 -18.63
C GLU A 89 8.06 26.90 -18.05
N GLY A 90 8.06 27.32 -16.79
CA GLY A 90 6.90 27.89 -16.10
C GLY A 90 7.18 29.28 -15.54
N GLN A 91 6.14 29.93 -15.04
CA GLN A 91 6.25 31.27 -14.43
C GLN A 91 7.07 31.25 -13.13
N GLN A 92 7.00 30.16 -12.36
CA GLN A 92 7.64 30.04 -11.04
C GLN A 92 8.84 29.09 -11.02
N ALA A 93 8.87 28.11 -11.92
CA ALA A 93 9.89 27.06 -11.95
C ALA A 93 9.97 26.38 -13.32
N TYR A 94 11.09 25.72 -13.56
CA TYR A 94 11.31 24.78 -14.65
C TYR A 94 11.05 23.35 -14.15
N VAL A 95 10.31 22.57 -14.93
CA VAL A 95 10.11 21.13 -14.69
C VAL A 95 10.88 20.34 -15.73
N TYR A 96 11.57 19.31 -15.27
CA TYR A 96 12.32 18.38 -16.11
C TYR A 96 11.62 17.03 -16.13
N ASP A 97 11.54 16.40 -17.29
CA ASP A 97 11.00 15.06 -17.46
C ASP A 97 11.92 14.24 -18.36
N ASN A 98 12.22 13.01 -17.95
CA ASN A 98 12.87 12.03 -18.79
C ASN A 98 11.99 10.80 -18.94
N ARG A 99 11.27 10.73 -20.05
CA ARG A 99 10.38 9.61 -20.37
C ARG A 99 11.10 8.27 -20.43
N GLY A 100 12.39 8.25 -20.77
CA GLY A 100 13.23 7.05 -20.73
C GLY A 100 13.41 6.46 -19.33
N THR A 101 13.26 7.29 -18.29
CA THR A 101 13.35 6.90 -16.87
C THR A 101 11.99 6.55 -16.28
N CYS A 102 10.89 7.00 -16.90
CA CYS A 102 9.54 6.88 -16.33
C CYS A 102 9.11 5.41 -16.15
N ALA A 103 8.69 5.07 -14.93
CA ALA A 103 8.09 3.76 -14.63
C ALA A 103 6.57 3.70 -14.89
N HIS A 104 5.99 4.79 -15.43
CA HIS A 104 4.56 4.94 -15.73
C HIS A 104 3.64 4.65 -14.54
N SER A 105 4.01 5.13 -13.34
CA SER A 105 3.27 4.85 -12.11
C SER A 105 2.01 5.68 -11.88
N GLY A 106 1.70 6.67 -12.72
CA GLY A 106 0.49 7.51 -12.58
C GLY A 106 0.54 8.61 -11.51
N PHE A 107 1.48 8.54 -10.55
CA PHE A 107 1.55 9.46 -9.40
C PHE A 107 1.46 10.96 -9.72
N CYS A 108 2.07 11.41 -10.82
CA CYS A 108 2.03 12.81 -11.23
C CYS A 108 0.72 13.20 -11.90
N THR A 109 0.17 12.34 -12.75
CA THR A 109 -1.06 12.59 -13.52
C THR A 109 -2.30 12.43 -12.65
N ASP A 110 -2.29 11.52 -11.69
CA ASP A 110 -3.45 11.25 -10.84
C ASP A 110 -3.65 12.35 -9.78
N ARG A 111 -2.55 12.97 -9.35
CA ARG A 111 -2.55 13.96 -8.25
C ARG A 111 -2.46 15.41 -8.70
N LEU A 112 -1.89 15.67 -9.88
CA LEU A 112 -1.68 17.04 -10.38
C LEU A 112 -1.95 17.13 -11.89
N ASN A 113 -3.14 16.69 -12.29
CA ASN A 113 -3.58 16.70 -13.69
C ASN A 113 -3.68 18.11 -14.31
N SER A 114 -3.68 19.18 -13.51
CA SER A 114 -3.58 20.55 -14.03
C SER A 114 -2.18 20.85 -14.62
N VAL A 115 -1.17 20.07 -14.22
CA VAL A 115 0.21 20.19 -14.65
C VAL A 115 0.61 19.05 -15.60
N PHE A 116 0.25 17.80 -15.30
CA PHE A 116 0.69 16.62 -16.06
C PHE A 116 -0.46 16.00 -16.84
N HIS A 117 -0.38 16.02 -18.18
CA HIS A 117 -1.51 15.75 -19.08
C HIS A 117 -1.34 14.42 -19.83
N VAL A 118 -2.12 13.40 -19.50
CA VAL A 118 -2.08 12.12 -20.24
C VAL A 118 -2.60 12.34 -21.67
N GLY A 119 -1.82 11.92 -22.67
CA GLY A 119 -2.22 11.95 -24.08
C GLY A 119 -2.24 13.33 -24.74
N GLN A 120 -1.68 14.36 -24.10
CA GLN A 120 -1.60 15.71 -24.66
C GLN A 120 -0.15 16.20 -24.70
N GLU A 121 0.14 17.08 -25.67
CA GLU A 121 1.43 17.77 -25.80
C GLU A 121 1.22 19.30 -25.76
N PRO A 122 1.99 20.05 -24.94
CA PRO A 122 3.06 19.58 -24.07
C PRO A 122 2.52 18.73 -22.90
N PHE A 123 3.21 17.63 -22.58
CA PHE A 123 2.86 16.79 -21.44
C PHE A 123 2.81 17.56 -20.11
N VAL A 124 3.71 18.54 -19.92
CA VAL A 124 3.84 19.30 -18.68
C VAL A 124 3.48 20.77 -18.91
N SER A 125 2.59 21.28 -18.07
CA SER A 125 2.24 22.70 -17.94
C SER A 125 2.67 23.21 -16.55
N PRO A 126 3.93 23.60 -16.33
CA PRO A 126 4.45 23.90 -15.00
C PRO A 126 3.68 25.02 -14.26
N SER A 127 3.10 25.98 -14.98
CA SER A 127 2.31 27.07 -14.39
C SER A 127 0.88 26.65 -13.95
N GLY A 128 0.52 25.37 -14.07
CA GLY A 128 -0.82 24.86 -13.76
C GLY A 128 -1.10 24.59 -12.28
N ALA A 129 -0.12 24.78 -11.39
CA ALA A 129 -0.27 24.59 -9.95
C ALA A 129 0.66 25.51 -9.18
N ARG A 130 0.48 25.56 -7.85
CA ARG A 130 1.39 26.26 -6.96
C ARG A 130 2.75 25.53 -6.89
N LEU A 131 3.80 26.27 -6.58
CA LEU A 131 5.17 25.73 -6.49
C LEU A 131 5.30 24.58 -5.48
N ASP A 132 4.64 24.67 -4.32
CA ASP A 132 4.65 23.63 -3.29
C ASP A 132 4.02 22.32 -3.81
N ASP A 133 2.91 22.41 -4.55
CA ASP A 133 2.27 21.25 -5.18
C ASP A 133 3.17 20.62 -6.26
N LEU A 134 3.85 21.43 -7.07
CA LEU A 134 4.83 20.95 -8.07
C LEU A 134 5.99 20.21 -7.43
N VAL A 135 6.62 20.80 -6.41
CA VAL A 135 7.74 20.19 -5.66
C VAL A 135 7.29 18.85 -5.08
N ASN A 136 6.10 18.79 -4.49
CA ASN A 136 5.54 17.57 -3.94
C ASN A 136 5.29 16.49 -5.01
N ALA A 137 4.76 16.87 -6.18
CA ALA A 137 4.54 15.95 -7.29
C ALA A 137 5.86 15.37 -7.83
N VAL A 138 6.89 16.22 -7.97
CA VAL A 138 8.23 15.82 -8.43
C VAL A 138 8.88 14.85 -7.45
N ARG A 139 8.91 15.18 -6.15
CA ARG A 139 9.48 14.32 -5.08
C ARG A 139 8.77 12.97 -4.94
N ARG A 140 7.53 12.87 -5.41
CA ARG A 140 6.72 11.65 -5.37
C ARG A 140 6.82 10.81 -6.64
N CYS A 141 7.57 11.24 -7.66
CA CYS A 141 7.82 10.45 -8.86
C CYS A 141 8.64 9.19 -8.50
N PRO A 142 8.08 7.97 -8.46
CA PRO A 142 8.79 6.83 -7.88
C PRO A 142 10.04 6.41 -8.68
N SER A 143 10.08 6.74 -9.97
CA SER A 143 11.21 6.43 -10.84
C SER A 143 12.29 7.50 -10.85
N GLY A 144 12.05 8.68 -10.25
CA GLY A 144 12.97 9.81 -10.33
C GLY A 144 13.11 10.37 -11.74
N ALA A 145 12.07 10.22 -12.57
CA ALA A 145 12.05 10.74 -13.94
C ALA A 145 11.80 12.25 -13.99
N LEU A 146 11.18 12.80 -12.94
CA LEU A 146 10.88 14.22 -12.81
C LEU A 146 11.94 14.96 -12.01
N GLY A 147 12.16 16.22 -12.35
CA GLY A 147 12.97 17.17 -11.58
C GLY A 147 12.34 18.57 -11.60
N ILE A 148 12.81 19.44 -10.73
CA ILE A 148 12.39 20.84 -10.68
C ILE A 148 13.58 21.77 -10.37
N GLY A 149 13.51 23.01 -10.84
CA GLY A 149 14.45 24.06 -10.48
C GLY A 149 13.83 25.44 -10.64
N ILE A 150 14.23 26.40 -9.80
CA ILE A 150 13.79 27.80 -9.94
C ILE A 150 14.43 28.44 -11.19
N GLY A 151 15.65 28.03 -11.52
CA GLY A 151 16.32 28.38 -12.78
C GLY A 151 16.32 27.22 -13.79
N ARG A 152 16.97 27.45 -14.93
CA ARG A 152 17.13 26.46 -16.02
C ARG A 152 17.99 25.24 -15.66
N ALA A 153 18.51 25.17 -14.44
CA ALA A 153 19.19 24.01 -13.90
C ALA A 153 18.30 23.29 -12.88
N ARG A 154 18.34 21.96 -12.86
CA ARG A 154 17.69 21.14 -11.83
C ARG A 154 18.26 21.50 -10.46
N ASP A 155 17.36 21.72 -9.50
CA ASP A 155 17.70 21.93 -8.10
C ASP A 155 17.49 20.62 -7.33
N ALA A 156 18.57 20.03 -6.82
CA ALA A 156 18.51 18.80 -6.04
C ALA A 156 17.80 18.99 -4.69
N GLY A 157 17.93 20.14 -4.05
CA GLY A 157 17.25 20.44 -2.77
C GLY A 157 15.74 20.54 -2.92
N LEU A 158 15.25 20.96 -4.10
CA LEU A 158 13.83 20.94 -4.42
C LEU A 158 13.36 19.58 -4.95
N SER A 159 14.15 18.94 -5.82
CA SER A 159 13.74 17.71 -6.50
C SER A 159 13.80 16.46 -5.62
N ASP A 160 14.74 16.40 -4.69
CA ASP A 160 15.05 15.20 -3.91
C ASP A 160 14.70 15.40 -2.42
N THR A 161 14.61 14.28 -1.68
CA THR A 161 14.31 14.29 -0.24
C THR A 161 15.34 13.46 0.51
N ASN A 162 15.92 14.01 1.57
CA ASN A 162 16.82 13.22 2.41
C ASN A 162 16.01 12.25 3.29
N ARG A 163 16.12 10.95 3.02
CA ARG A 163 15.47 9.87 3.78
C ARG A 163 16.41 8.67 3.91
N ALA A 164 16.12 7.80 4.88
CA ALA A 164 16.92 6.61 5.11
C ALA A 164 16.80 5.63 3.93
N PRO A 165 17.88 4.85 3.63
CA PRO A 165 17.84 3.79 2.63
C PRO A 165 16.70 2.80 2.84
N GLN A 166 15.84 2.64 1.84
CA GLN A 166 14.72 1.70 1.88
C GLN A 166 14.34 1.20 0.48
N ILE A 167 13.92 -0.06 0.41
CA ILE A 167 13.28 -0.69 -0.75
C ILE A 167 11.83 -1.01 -0.38
N GLU A 168 10.88 -0.40 -1.07
CA GLU A 168 9.47 -0.79 -1.05
C GLU A 168 9.20 -1.81 -2.16
N VAL A 169 8.63 -2.96 -1.79
CA VAL A 169 8.07 -3.94 -2.72
C VAL A 169 6.67 -3.48 -3.08
N SER A 170 6.51 -2.75 -4.19
CA SER A 170 5.18 -2.30 -4.60
C SER A 170 4.34 -3.47 -5.13
N ARG A 171 3.07 -3.51 -4.75
CA ARG A 171 2.11 -4.55 -5.15
C ARG A 171 2.06 -4.65 -6.67
N ASP A 172 2.25 -5.86 -7.20
CA ASP A 172 2.19 -6.17 -8.64
C ASP A 172 3.14 -5.30 -9.50
N GLY A 173 4.14 -4.69 -8.86
CA GLY A 173 4.91 -3.59 -9.45
C GLY A 173 6.41 -3.69 -9.22
N PRO A 174 7.15 -2.61 -9.51
CA PRO A 174 8.60 -2.54 -9.32
C PRO A 174 9.01 -2.52 -7.84
N TYR A 175 10.30 -2.69 -7.59
CA TYR A 175 10.91 -2.24 -6.34
C TYR A 175 11.13 -0.73 -6.40
N ARG A 176 10.67 0.03 -5.40
CA ARG A 176 10.93 1.46 -5.29
C ARG A 176 12.03 1.68 -4.28
N VAL A 177 13.16 2.20 -4.75
CA VAL A 177 14.35 2.43 -3.95
C VAL A 177 14.42 3.90 -3.58
N THR A 178 14.78 4.19 -2.33
CA THR A 178 14.88 5.54 -1.78
C THR A 178 16.08 5.67 -0.85
N GLY A 179 16.54 6.90 -0.59
CA GLY A 179 17.60 7.19 0.37
C GLY A 179 19.03 7.09 -0.19
N HIS A 180 19.24 7.54 -1.44
CA HIS A 180 20.57 7.65 -2.05
C HIS A 180 21.37 6.33 -2.11
N VAL A 181 20.67 5.24 -2.42
CA VAL A 181 21.27 3.90 -2.53
C VAL A 181 22.07 3.79 -3.83
N GLU A 182 23.31 3.30 -3.74
CA GLU A 182 24.16 3.03 -4.90
C GLU A 182 23.65 1.82 -5.68
N LEU A 183 23.62 1.93 -7.02
CA LEU A 183 23.29 0.83 -7.92
C LEU A 183 24.52 0.47 -8.76
N VAL A 184 25.08 -0.71 -8.51
CA VAL A 184 26.30 -1.18 -9.19
C VAL A 184 26.10 -2.55 -9.86
N ASP A 185 26.94 -2.88 -10.82
CA ASP A 185 27.03 -4.25 -11.35
C ASP A 185 27.81 -5.18 -10.42
N GLU A 186 27.88 -6.46 -10.80
CA GLU A 186 28.61 -7.51 -10.08
C GLU A 186 30.13 -7.29 -9.97
N PHE A 187 30.69 -6.37 -10.76
CA PHE A 187 32.10 -5.95 -10.71
C PHE A 187 32.29 -4.66 -9.91
N GLY A 188 31.21 -4.07 -9.39
CA GLY A 188 31.23 -2.85 -8.59
C GLY A 188 31.21 -1.55 -9.40
N ALA A 189 30.99 -1.60 -10.72
CA ALA A 189 30.85 -0.40 -11.54
C ALA A 189 29.42 0.16 -11.46
N ASN A 190 29.29 1.49 -11.42
CA ASN A 190 27.98 2.15 -11.36
C ASN A 190 27.14 1.84 -12.61
N ILE A 191 25.87 1.49 -12.40
CA ILE A 191 24.91 1.33 -13.50
C ILE A 191 24.54 2.72 -14.05
N PRO A 192 24.71 2.98 -15.36
CA PRO A 192 24.36 4.27 -15.94
C PRO A 192 22.87 4.58 -15.82
N GLN A 193 22.56 5.76 -15.29
CA GLN A 193 21.23 6.35 -15.27
C GLN A 193 21.08 7.35 -16.42
N ASN A 194 19.83 7.59 -16.83
CA ASN A 194 19.50 8.57 -17.85
C ASN A 194 19.69 10.01 -17.34
N ALA A 195 19.78 10.97 -18.26
CA ALA A 195 19.95 12.38 -17.92
C ALA A 195 18.82 12.89 -17.00
N GLY A 196 19.19 13.60 -15.94
CA GLY A 196 18.24 14.20 -14.99
C GLY A 196 17.60 13.23 -14.00
N ALA A 197 17.94 11.94 -14.04
CA ALA A 197 17.44 10.95 -13.08
C ALA A 197 17.80 11.34 -11.63
N SER A 198 16.88 11.09 -10.70
CA SER A 198 17.15 11.32 -9.28
C SER A 198 18.25 10.37 -8.77
N PRO A 199 19.25 10.89 -8.04
CA PRO A 199 20.20 10.06 -7.30
C PRO A 199 19.60 9.56 -5.98
N GLU A 200 18.44 10.06 -5.57
CA GLU A 200 17.83 9.76 -4.28
C GLU A 200 16.87 8.57 -4.37
N HIS A 201 16.09 8.49 -5.45
CA HIS A 201 15.10 7.44 -5.65
C HIS A 201 14.99 6.98 -7.09
N PHE A 202 14.70 5.70 -7.28
CA PHE A 202 14.49 5.07 -8.59
C PHE A 202 13.65 3.81 -8.46
N SER A 203 13.13 3.32 -9.59
CA SER A 203 12.31 2.10 -9.65
C SER A 203 13.01 0.98 -10.40
N LEU A 204 13.19 -0.17 -9.77
CA LEU A 204 13.82 -1.36 -10.35
C LEU A 204 12.76 -2.36 -10.83
N CYS A 205 13.00 -2.96 -12.01
CA CYS A 205 12.13 -3.96 -12.59
C CYS A 205 12.10 -5.23 -11.73
N ARG A 206 10.89 -5.73 -11.47
CA ARG A 206 10.61 -6.97 -10.76
C ARG A 206 9.95 -8.04 -11.63
N CYS A 207 9.29 -7.65 -12.71
CA CYS A 207 8.51 -8.54 -13.57
C CYS A 207 9.32 -9.27 -14.66
N GLY A 208 10.62 -8.99 -14.81
CA GLY A 208 11.46 -9.54 -15.88
C GLY A 208 11.24 -8.97 -17.29
N SER A 209 10.14 -8.26 -17.53
CA SER A 209 9.75 -7.83 -18.88
C SER A 209 10.04 -6.36 -19.20
N SER A 210 10.72 -5.61 -18.33
CA SER A 210 11.03 -4.20 -18.63
C SER A 210 11.90 -4.04 -19.87
N LEU A 211 11.64 -2.98 -20.64
CA LEU A 211 12.45 -2.59 -21.80
C LEU A 211 13.74 -1.86 -21.38
N ASN A 212 13.79 -1.26 -20.18
CA ASN A 212 14.91 -0.44 -19.70
C ASN A 212 15.63 -1.04 -18.48
N LYS A 213 15.80 -2.37 -18.44
CA LYS A 213 16.45 -3.08 -17.33
C LYS A 213 17.81 -2.45 -16.97
N PRO A 214 18.17 -2.37 -15.66
CA PRO A 214 17.42 -2.89 -14.50
C PRO A 214 16.24 -1.99 -14.07
N PHE A 215 16.06 -0.82 -14.67
CA PHE A 215 14.97 0.10 -14.31
C PHE A 215 13.61 -0.40 -14.79
N CYS A 216 12.55 -0.03 -14.10
CA CYS A 216 11.19 -0.34 -14.51
C CYS A 216 10.73 0.61 -15.63
N SER A 217 10.11 0.05 -16.67
CA SER A 217 9.55 0.80 -17.80
C SER A 217 8.02 0.69 -17.87
N GLY A 218 7.35 0.32 -16.79
CA GLY A 218 5.89 0.11 -16.77
C GLY A 218 5.38 -1.21 -17.37
N MET A 219 6.24 -2.02 -18.01
CA MET A 219 5.83 -3.27 -18.69
C MET A 219 5.12 -4.31 -17.80
N HIS A 220 5.21 -4.19 -16.47
CA HIS A 220 4.50 -5.07 -15.53
C HIS A 220 2.98 -5.03 -15.74
N TRP A 221 2.42 -3.87 -16.15
CA TRP A 221 1.02 -3.78 -16.56
C TRP A 221 0.72 -4.59 -17.82
N SER A 222 1.55 -4.45 -18.86
CA SER A 222 1.33 -5.12 -20.14
C SER A 222 1.49 -6.64 -20.09
N VAL A 223 2.29 -7.14 -19.13
CA VAL A 223 2.47 -8.59 -18.93
C VAL A 223 1.63 -9.13 -17.78
N ALA A 224 0.72 -8.33 -17.22
CA ALA A 224 -0.12 -8.69 -16.08
C ALA A 224 0.68 -9.36 -14.95
N PHE A 225 1.79 -8.72 -14.56
CA PHE A 225 2.61 -9.25 -13.48
C PHE A 225 1.86 -9.14 -12.15
N HIS A 226 1.74 -10.26 -11.45
CA HIS A 226 1.11 -10.31 -10.14
C HIS A 226 2.04 -10.92 -9.10
N ASP A 227 1.92 -10.40 -7.89
CA ASP A 227 2.40 -11.06 -6.69
C ASP A 227 1.67 -12.38 -6.45
N PRO A 228 2.26 -13.30 -5.67
CA PRO A 228 1.53 -14.47 -5.19
C PRO A 228 0.21 -14.04 -4.56
N VAL A 229 -0.89 -14.64 -5.01
CA VAL A 229 -2.22 -14.36 -4.48
C VAL A 229 -2.21 -14.73 -3.00
N GLY A 230 -2.59 -13.78 -2.15
CA GLY A 230 -2.80 -14.02 -0.72
C GLY A 230 -3.94 -15.01 -0.49
N ASP A 231 -4.20 -15.36 0.77
CA ASP A 231 -5.38 -16.16 1.09
C ASP A 231 -6.63 -15.43 0.54
N PRO A 232 -7.39 -16.03 -0.40
CA PRO A 232 -8.58 -15.39 -0.95
C PRO A 232 -9.66 -15.15 0.11
N MET A 233 -9.53 -15.76 1.30
CA MET A 233 -10.41 -15.56 2.45
C MET A 233 -9.89 -14.57 3.47
N HIS A 234 -8.76 -13.91 3.20
CA HIS A 234 -8.26 -12.83 4.02
C HIS A 234 -9.19 -11.63 3.93
N GLU A 235 -9.95 -11.38 4.99
CA GLU A 235 -10.72 -10.14 5.14
C GLU A 235 -9.75 -9.02 5.50
N PRO A 236 -9.62 -7.98 4.65
CA PRO A 236 -8.64 -6.94 4.87
C PRO A 236 -8.98 -6.17 6.15
N THR A 237 -7.96 -5.86 6.93
CA THR A 237 -8.03 -4.89 8.01
C THR A 237 -8.30 -3.49 7.45
N LEU A 238 -8.77 -2.57 8.30
CA LEU A 238 -8.88 -1.15 7.93
C LEU A 238 -7.52 -0.56 7.51
N PHE A 239 -6.42 -1.04 8.11
CA PHE A 239 -5.06 -0.65 7.76
C PHE A 239 -4.71 -1.06 6.33
N GLU A 240 -4.96 -2.33 5.98
CA GLU A 240 -4.69 -2.84 4.63
C GLU A 240 -5.56 -2.14 3.60
N TRP A 241 -6.85 -1.96 3.89
CA TRP A 241 -7.78 -1.31 2.99
C TRP A 241 -7.44 0.17 2.79
N ALA A 242 -7.00 0.87 3.83
CA ALA A 242 -6.56 2.26 3.74
C ALA A 242 -5.32 2.46 2.85
N GLY A 243 -4.58 1.39 2.52
CA GLY A 243 -3.29 1.47 1.82
C GLY A 243 -2.08 1.47 2.75
N GLY A 244 -2.25 0.99 3.98
CA GLY A 244 -1.18 0.79 4.96
C GLY A 244 -0.60 2.09 5.54
N TYR A 245 0.61 1.97 6.08
CA TYR A 245 1.30 3.09 6.73
C TYR A 245 1.58 4.26 5.77
N PRO A 246 2.01 4.03 4.50
CA PRO A 246 2.27 5.12 3.57
C PRO A 246 1.05 6.01 3.32
N ALA A 247 -0.14 5.42 3.16
CA ALA A 247 -1.37 6.18 2.94
C ALA A 247 -1.80 6.97 4.19
N LEU A 248 -1.72 6.35 5.37
CA LEU A 248 -2.03 7.03 6.64
C LEU A 248 -1.02 8.15 6.94
N LEU A 249 0.25 7.98 6.60
CA LEU A 249 1.28 9.00 6.72
C LEU A 249 1.05 10.17 5.76
N ASP A 250 0.63 9.88 4.53
CA ASP A 250 0.27 10.92 3.57
C ASP A 250 -0.88 11.79 4.09
N MET A 251 -1.92 11.14 4.58
CA MET A 251 -3.06 11.80 5.23
C MET A 251 -2.63 12.68 6.41
N THR A 252 -1.87 12.16 7.37
CA THR A 252 -1.46 12.96 8.53
C THR A 252 -0.53 14.10 8.14
N ARG A 253 0.35 13.91 7.14
CA ARG A 253 1.18 15.00 6.62
C ARG A 253 0.33 16.09 5.98
N ILE A 254 -0.66 15.75 5.16
CA ILE A 254 -1.61 16.73 4.58
C ILE A 254 -2.33 17.48 5.70
N PHE A 255 -2.83 16.77 6.71
CA PHE A 255 -3.49 17.39 7.86
C PHE A 255 -2.60 18.45 8.55
N TYR A 256 -1.39 18.07 8.95
CA TYR A 256 -0.50 18.94 9.73
C TYR A 256 0.17 20.04 8.90
N SER A 257 0.40 19.83 7.60
CA SER A 257 1.07 20.83 6.75
C SER A 257 0.12 21.80 6.05
N ARG A 258 -1.07 21.34 5.65
CA ARG A 258 -2.03 22.13 4.86
C ARG A 258 -3.16 22.68 5.70
N HIS A 259 -3.76 21.85 6.56
CA HIS A 259 -5.01 22.19 7.25
C HIS A 259 -4.81 22.86 8.60
N VAL A 260 -3.85 22.38 9.41
CA VAL A 260 -3.61 22.88 10.77
C VAL A 260 -3.04 24.32 10.83
N PRO A 261 -2.00 24.70 10.06
CA PRO A 261 -1.33 25.99 10.26
C PRO A 261 -2.21 27.21 10.00
N GLY A 262 -3.20 27.08 9.12
CA GLY A 262 -4.16 28.15 8.79
C GLY A 262 -5.40 28.18 9.67
N ASP A 263 -5.59 27.21 10.56
CA ASP A 263 -6.80 27.10 11.37
C ASP A 263 -6.68 27.87 12.70
N SER A 264 -7.54 28.85 12.90
CA SER A 264 -7.49 29.70 14.09
C SER A 264 -7.83 28.98 15.40
N LEU A 265 -8.52 27.84 15.34
CA LEU A 265 -9.02 27.14 16.52
C LEU A 265 -8.05 26.06 17.00
N ILE A 266 -7.52 25.26 16.06
CA ILE A 266 -6.62 24.15 16.39
C ILE A 266 -5.15 24.45 16.10
N GLY A 267 -4.82 25.41 15.21
CA GLY A 267 -3.44 25.79 14.90
C GLY A 267 -2.59 26.06 16.15
N PRO A 268 -3.07 26.85 17.14
CA PRO A 268 -2.33 27.09 18.37
C PRO A 268 -2.02 25.84 19.21
N LEU A 269 -2.82 24.77 19.10
CA LEU A 269 -2.57 23.52 19.84
C LEU A 269 -1.32 22.79 19.34
N PHE A 270 -0.94 23.02 18.08
CA PHE A 270 0.14 22.33 17.38
C PHE A 270 1.32 23.23 17.02
N ALA A 271 1.33 24.49 17.46
CA ALA A 271 2.38 25.46 17.13
C ALA A 271 3.79 24.95 17.49
N ASP A 272 3.91 24.24 18.63
CA ASP A 272 5.17 23.68 19.13
C ASP A 272 5.26 22.15 18.90
N MET A 273 4.51 21.60 17.94
CA MET A 273 4.55 20.16 17.67
C MET A 273 5.93 19.74 17.16
N ALA A 274 6.35 18.53 17.56
CA ALA A 274 7.58 17.95 17.03
C ALA A 274 7.45 17.71 15.50
N PRO A 275 8.53 17.86 14.70
CA PRO A 275 8.47 17.65 13.26
C PRO A 275 8.00 16.26 12.83
N ASP A 276 8.23 15.24 13.67
CA ASP A 276 7.83 13.85 13.45
C ASP A 276 6.42 13.51 13.98
N HIS A 277 5.64 14.52 14.36
CA HIS A 277 4.27 14.33 14.84
C HIS A 277 3.35 13.62 13.82
N PRO A 278 3.38 13.93 12.51
CA PRO A 278 2.60 13.19 11.50
C PRO A 278 2.90 11.69 11.49
N GLU A 279 4.17 11.30 11.60
CA GLU A 279 4.63 9.91 11.65
C GLU A 279 4.12 9.18 12.90
N ARG A 280 4.10 9.87 14.05
CA ARG A 280 3.55 9.32 15.30
C ARG A 280 2.06 9.04 15.19
N VAL A 281 1.29 9.98 14.64
CA VAL A 281 -0.16 9.80 14.48
C VAL A 281 -0.47 8.71 13.44
N ALA A 282 0.29 8.64 12.34
CA ALA A 282 0.14 7.58 11.34
C ALA A 282 0.45 6.20 11.92
N ALA A 283 1.51 6.09 12.74
CA ALA A 283 1.83 4.85 13.45
C ALA A 283 0.73 4.43 14.43
N TRP A 284 0.15 5.41 15.15
CA TRP A 284 -0.99 5.17 16.05
C TRP A 284 -2.19 4.61 15.29
N LEU A 285 -2.62 5.30 14.22
CA LEU A 285 -3.74 4.86 13.40
C LEU A 285 -3.48 3.49 12.75
N SER A 286 -2.25 3.22 12.33
CA SER A 286 -1.87 1.93 11.75
C SER A 286 -2.10 0.79 12.72
N GLU A 287 -1.62 0.93 13.97
CA GLU A 287 -1.81 -0.08 15.00
C GLU A 287 -3.28 -0.22 15.39
N VAL A 288 -4.02 0.88 15.44
CA VAL A 288 -5.44 0.83 15.78
C VAL A 288 -6.26 0.11 14.70
N PHE A 289 -5.97 0.37 13.43
CA PHE A 289 -6.71 -0.20 12.29
C PHE A 289 -6.30 -1.62 11.91
N GLY A 290 -5.66 -2.35 12.83
CA GLY A 290 -5.32 -3.76 12.66
C GLY A 290 -3.92 -4.01 12.06
N GLY A 291 -3.16 -2.96 11.76
CA GLY A 291 -1.77 -3.07 11.30
C GLY A 291 -0.78 -3.48 12.41
N PRO A 292 0.52 -3.49 12.09
CA PRO A 292 1.58 -3.81 13.05
C PRO A 292 1.64 -2.82 14.22
N ARG A 293 2.39 -3.19 15.27
CA ARG A 293 2.54 -2.42 16.51
C ARG A 293 3.49 -1.22 16.38
N PHE A 294 3.40 -0.49 15.27
CA PHE A 294 4.30 0.62 14.96
C PHE A 294 4.35 1.68 16.04
N TYR A 295 3.23 1.98 16.70
CA TYR A 295 3.21 3.01 17.74
C TYR A 295 3.74 2.49 19.06
N SER A 296 3.25 1.33 19.49
CA SER A 296 3.66 0.70 20.74
C SER A 296 5.16 0.44 20.78
N GLU A 297 5.72 -0.09 19.69
CA GLU A 297 7.15 -0.45 19.61
C GLU A 297 8.06 0.79 19.50
N ARG A 298 7.64 1.84 18.77
CA ARG A 298 8.48 3.01 18.52
C ARG A 298 8.31 4.12 19.55
N TYR A 299 7.13 4.25 20.16
CA TYR A 299 6.76 5.40 20.98
C TYR A 299 6.20 5.04 22.38
N GLY A 300 5.98 3.76 22.70
CA GLY A 300 5.59 3.34 24.06
C GLY A 300 4.09 3.23 24.33
N GLY A 301 3.25 3.18 23.29
CA GLY A 301 1.86 2.72 23.41
C GLY A 301 0.90 3.72 24.07
N TYR A 302 -0.25 3.22 24.52
CA TYR A 302 -1.37 4.06 24.99
C TYR A 302 -0.98 5.07 26.08
N GLN A 303 -0.15 4.67 27.06
CA GLN A 303 0.31 5.56 28.13
C GLN A 303 1.03 6.79 27.58
N ARG A 304 1.92 6.60 26.59
CA ARG A 304 2.59 7.71 25.92
C ARG A 304 1.56 8.62 25.24
N MET A 305 0.64 8.05 24.46
CA MET A 305 -0.38 8.83 23.74
C MET A 305 -1.16 9.74 24.69
N VAL A 306 -1.66 9.20 25.80
CA VAL A 306 -2.40 9.98 26.79
C VAL A 306 -1.55 11.07 27.41
N SER A 307 -0.28 10.79 27.73
CA SER A 307 0.63 11.81 28.30
C SER A 307 0.80 13.04 27.40
N GLN A 308 0.61 12.90 26.08
CA GLN A 308 0.70 14.02 25.14
C GLN A 308 -0.57 14.90 25.11
N HIS A 309 -1.68 14.40 25.66
CA HIS A 309 -2.96 15.11 25.70
C HIS A 309 -3.24 15.74 27.08
N LEU A 310 -2.63 15.23 28.15
CA LEU A 310 -2.81 15.74 29.52
C LEU A 310 -2.52 17.25 29.60
N GLY A 311 -3.43 17.98 30.27
CA GLY A 311 -3.27 19.41 30.54
C GLY A 311 -3.48 20.33 29.33
N LYS A 312 -3.86 19.79 28.17
CA LYS A 312 -4.11 20.59 26.95
C LYS A 312 -5.46 21.31 26.95
N GLN A 313 -6.39 20.95 27.83
CA GLN A 313 -7.72 21.58 27.96
C GLN A 313 -8.47 21.72 26.63
N ILE A 314 -8.51 20.63 25.85
CA ILE A 314 -9.13 20.60 24.53
C ILE A 314 -10.63 20.88 24.68
N THR A 315 -11.14 21.88 23.96
CA THR A 315 -12.58 22.22 24.00
C THR A 315 -13.41 21.35 23.05
N PRO A 316 -14.75 21.26 23.24
CA PRO A 316 -15.63 20.55 22.31
C PRO A 316 -15.51 21.04 20.87
N GLU A 317 -15.34 22.35 20.67
CA GLU A 317 -15.21 23.00 19.37
C GLU A 317 -13.88 22.64 18.72
N GLN A 318 -12.78 22.69 19.48
CA GLN A 318 -11.46 22.27 19.00
C GLN A 318 -11.46 20.80 18.57
N ARG A 319 -12.07 19.93 19.37
CA ARG A 319 -12.23 18.50 19.04
C ARG A 319 -13.03 18.30 17.76
N ALA A 320 -14.19 18.94 17.64
CA ALA A 320 -15.04 18.82 16.46
C ALA A 320 -14.31 19.30 15.20
N ARG A 321 -13.59 20.44 15.30
CA ARG A 321 -12.81 20.98 14.18
C ARG A 321 -11.66 20.07 13.78
N TRP A 322 -10.94 19.49 14.74
CA TRP A 322 -9.90 18.50 14.49
C TRP A 322 -10.45 17.30 13.74
N ALA A 323 -11.59 16.74 14.19
CA ALA A 323 -12.22 15.60 13.55
C ALA A 323 -12.61 15.92 12.10
N THR A 324 -13.26 17.07 11.85
CA THR A 324 -13.62 17.49 10.48
C THR A 324 -12.41 17.60 9.56
N LEU A 325 -11.33 18.24 10.00
CA LEU A 325 -10.13 18.44 9.18
C LEU A 325 -9.38 17.13 8.95
N MET A 326 -9.38 16.19 9.91
CA MET A 326 -8.85 14.84 9.70
C MET A 326 -9.63 14.09 8.61
N LEU A 327 -10.96 14.14 8.62
CA LEU A 327 -11.79 13.51 7.58
C LEU A 327 -11.58 14.13 6.19
N GLN A 328 -11.38 15.46 6.14
CA GLN A 328 -11.03 16.16 4.90
C GLN A 328 -9.65 15.70 4.39
N SER A 329 -8.65 15.62 5.26
CA SER A 329 -7.31 15.15 4.90
C SER A 329 -7.30 13.72 4.35
N ALA A 330 -8.20 12.85 4.82
CA ALA A 330 -8.36 11.50 4.28
C ALA A 330 -8.83 11.54 2.82
N GLY A 331 -9.76 12.44 2.49
CA GLY A 331 -10.19 12.66 1.10
C GLY A 331 -9.07 13.22 0.23
N ASP A 332 -8.37 14.24 0.72
CA ASP A 332 -7.26 14.87 0.00
C ASP A 332 -6.08 13.91 -0.25
N ALA A 333 -5.86 12.95 0.65
CA ALA A 333 -4.86 11.90 0.51
C ALA A 333 -5.28 10.76 -0.43
N GLY A 334 -6.55 10.72 -0.85
CA GLY A 334 -7.09 9.66 -1.68
C GLY A 334 -7.31 8.34 -0.94
N LEU A 335 -7.56 8.37 0.38
CA LEU A 335 -8.01 7.16 1.09
C LEU A 335 -9.33 6.67 0.50
N PRO A 336 -9.64 5.36 0.63
CA PRO A 336 -10.88 4.79 0.10
C PRO A 336 -12.11 5.57 0.54
N SER A 337 -13.05 5.76 -0.39
CA SER A 337 -14.29 6.51 -0.18
C SER A 337 -15.53 5.63 -0.14
N ASP A 338 -15.35 4.30 -0.16
CA ASP A 338 -16.45 3.36 -0.02
C ASP A 338 -17.16 3.56 1.35
N PRO A 339 -18.50 3.48 1.39
CA PRO A 339 -19.28 3.67 2.61
C PRO A 339 -18.84 2.80 3.79
N GLU A 340 -18.44 1.57 3.53
CA GLU A 340 -17.94 0.58 4.49
C GLU A 340 -16.73 1.13 5.25
N PHE A 341 -15.67 1.48 4.52
CA PHE A 341 -14.46 2.07 5.10
C PHE A 341 -14.75 3.43 5.73
N ARG A 342 -15.52 4.28 5.06
CA ARG A 342 -15.80 5.64 5.55
C ARG A 342 -16.59 5.61 6.86
N ALA A 343 -17.57 4.72 7.00
CA ALA A 343 -18.32 4.56 8.24
C ALA A 343 -17.40 4.15 9.39
N ALA A 344 -16.54 3.14 9.17
CA ALA A 344 -15.63 2.65 10.19
C ALA A 344 -14.57 3.69 10.59
N PHE A 345 -13.99 4.38 9.61
CA PHE A 345 -13.00 5.43 9.83
C PHE A 345 -13.58 6.63 10.57
N VAL A 346 -14.75 7.15 10.15
CA VAL A 346 -15.42 8.28 10.80
C VAL A 346 -15.79 7.94 12.24
N ALA A 347 -16.35 6.75 12.48
CA ALA A 347 -16.72 6.31 13.82
C ALA A 347 -15.50 6.29 14.76
N TYR A 348 -14.35 5.80 14.29
CA TYR A 348 -13.12 5.82 15.08
C TYR A 348 -12.64 7.24 15.37
N ILE A 349 -12.56 8.11 14.36
CA ILE A 349 -12.06 9.48 14.54
C ILE A 349 -12.94 10.24 15.55
N GLU A 350 -14.26 10.07 15.46
CA GLU A 350 -15.19 10.65 16.43
C GLU A 350 -14.96 10.09 17.85
N TRP A 351 -14.93 8.76 18.00
CA TRP A 351 -14.71 8.09 19.28
C TRP A 351 -13.36 8.48 19.93
N GLY A 352 -12.27 8.39 19.17
CA GLY A 352 -10.92 8.67 19.63
C GLY A 352 -10.73 10.14 20.01
N SER A 353 -11.32 11.07 19.26
CA SER A 353 -11.25 12.50 19.59
C SER A 353 -11.96 12.85 20.90
N ARG A 354 -13.04 12.14 21.27
CA ARG A 354 -13.72 12.31 22.57
C ARG A 354 -12.84 11.86 23.72
N ILE A 355 -12.16 10.73 23.58
CA ILE A 355 -11.19 10.25 24.58
C ILE A 355 -10.02 11.22 24.74
N ALA A 356 -9.51 11.79 23.64
CA ALA A 356 -8.47 12.81 23.70
C ALA A 356 -8.94 14.05 24.47
N GLN A 357 -10.18 14.49 24.23
CA GLN A 357 -10.79 15.60 24.96
C GLN A 357 -10.92 15.30 26.45
N GLU A 358 -11.52 14.16 26.82
CA GLU A 358 -11.70 13.73 28.21
C GLU A 358 -10.37 13.67 28.98
N ASN A 359 -9.33 13.11 28.34
CA ASN A 359 -8.00 13.01 28.92
C ASN A 359 -7.27 14.35 29.01
N SER A 360 -7.70 15.39 28.31
CA SER A 360 -7.00 16.68 28.30
C SER A 360 -7.31 17.59 29.49
N GLY A 361 -8.37 17.26 30.25
CA GLY A 361 -8.81 18.06 31.40
C GLY A 361 -7.77 18.11 32.53
N GLY A 362 -7.71 19.23 33.25
CA GLY A 362 -6.71 19.44 34.32
C GLY A 362 -6.78 18.45 35.49
N ASN A 363 -7.94 17.80 35.70
CA ASN A 363 -8.16 16.77 36.72
C ASN A 363 -8.34 15.36 36.12
N ALA A 364 -7.99 15.16 34.85
CA ALA A 364 -8.16 13.87 34.19
C ALA A 364 -7.36 12.77 34.91
N LYS A 365 -8.02 11.63 35.17
CA LYS A 365 -7.42 10.43 35.77
C LYS A 365 -7.56 9.27 34.79
N PRO A 366 -6.79 9.26 33.68
CA PRO A 366 -6.87 8.20 32.69
C PRO A 366 -6.57 6.84 33.35
N PRO A 367 -7.32 5.77 33.00
CA PRO A 367 -7.05 4.45 33.54
C PRO A 367 -5.61 4.01 33.22
N PRO A 368 -4.86 3.48 34.19
CA PRO A 368 -3.49 3.03 33.97
C PRO A 368 -3.48 1.77 33.08
N ASN A 369 -2.44 1.63 32.26
CA ASN A 369 -2.13 0.40 31.48
C ASN A 369 -3.20 -0.05 30.47
N MET A 370 -4.02 0.86 29.94
CA MET A 370 -4.93 0.53 28.85
C MET A 370 -4.14 0.08 27.60
N PRO A 371 -4.59 -0.96 26.88
CA PRO A 371 -3.98 -1.34 25.61
C PRO A 371 -4.30 -0.30 24.53
N VAL A 372 -3.49 -0.28 23.47
CA VAL A 372 -3.86 0.45 22.24
C VAL A 372 -5.15 -0.19 21.71
N PRO A 373 -6.20 0.60 21.41
CA PRO A 373 -7.46 0.04 20.93
C PRO A 373 -7.26 -0.63 19.58
N ARG A 374 -7.98 -1.72 19.33
CA ARG A 374 -8.10 -2.35 18.01
C ARG A 374 -9.47 -2.02 17.46
N TRP A 375 -9.50 -1.35 16.32
CA TRP A 375 -10.72 -0.92 15.65
C TRP A 375 -10.95 -1.75 14.40
N TRP A 376 -12.19 -2.20 14.22
CA TRP A 376 -12.60 -3.06 13.11
C TRP A 376 -13.72 -2.42 12.31
N TRP A 377 -14.13 -3.08 11.23
CA TRP A 377 -15.30 -2.72 10.44
C TRP A 377 -16.56 -2.60 11.31
N VAL A 378 -17.46 -1.69 10.93
CA VAL A 378 -18.71 -1.45 11.67
C VAL A 378 -19.80 -2.34 11.09
N CYS A 379 -20.60 -3.02 11.94
CA CYS A 379 -21.77 -3.80 11.51
C CYS A 379 -21.50 -4.86 10.42
N ASN A 380 -20.32 -5.48 10.39
CA ASN A 380 -19.88 -6.39 9.32
C ASN A 380 -19.92 -5.76 7.91
N ALA A 381 -19.90 -4.42 7.81
CA ALA A 381 -19.79 -3.69 6.56
C ALA A 381 -18.33 -3.75 6.09
N THR A 382 -17.90 -4.92 5.66
CA THR A 382 -16.54 -5.18 5.16
C THR A 382 -16.51 -5.03 3.64
N PRO A 383 -15.32 -4.94 3.01
CA PRO A 383 -15.25 -4.71 1.57
C PRO A 383 -16.03 -5.76 0.76
N GLY A 384 -16.95 -5.30 -0.09
CA GLY A 384 -17.81 -6.16 -0.89
C GLY A 384 -19.06 -6.69 -0.18
N SER A 385 -19.30 -6.28 1.08
CA SER A 385 -20.52 -6.64 1.83
C SER A 385 -21.81 -6.11 1.20
N ARG A 386 -21.72 -5.07 0.36
CA ARG A 386 -22.84 -4.61 -0.48
C ARG A 386 -22.41 -4.50 -1.97
N PRO A 387 -23.26 -4.91 -2.91
CA PRO A 387 -23.06 -4.57 -4.33
C PRO A 387 -23.11 -3.04 -4.51
N SER A 388 -22.14 -2.47 -5.22
CA SER A 388 -22.19 -1.05 -5.55
C SER A 388 -23.26 -0.79 -6.61
N ALA A 389 -24.11 0.22 -6.40
CA ALA A 389 -25.11 0.64 -7.39
C ALA A 389 -24.48 1.18 -8.70
N THR A 390 -23.18 1.47 -8.68
CA THR A 390 -22.40 1.93 -9.83
C THR A 390 -21.35 0.93 -10.27
N ALA A 391 -21.33 -0.29 -9.72
CA ALA A 391 -20.51 -1.35 -10.28
C ALA A 391 -20.96 -1.58 -11.72
N ALA A 392 -20.01 -1.71 -12.65
CA ALA A 392 -20.34 -2.22 -13.97
C ALA A 392 -20.98 -3.60 -13.81
N ASP A 393 -21.89 -3.97 -14.70
CA ASP A 393 -22.55 -5.30 -14.76
C ASP A 393 -21.56 -6.48 -14.93
N GLU A 394 -20.25 -6.23 -14.84
CA GLU A 394 -19.18 -7.23 -14.85
C GLU A 394 -19.29 -8.24 -13.69
N THR A 395 -20.09 -7.96 -12.64
CA THR A 395 -20.38 -8.95 -11.58
C THR A 395 -21.48 -9.96 -11.93
N VAL A 396 -22.10 -9.88 -13.12
CA VAL A 396 -23.05 -10.91 -13.57
C VAL A 396 -22.34 -12.11 -14.22
N GLU A 397 -21.07 -11.99 -14.62
CA GLU A 397 -20.33 -13.05 -15.33
C GLU A 397 -19.37 -13.89 -14.46
N VAL A 398 -19.42 -13.77 -13.13
CA VAL A 398 -18.90 -14.83 -12.24
C VAL A 398 -20.03 -15.77 -11.81
N GLU A 399 -20.95 -16.09 -12.72
CA GLU A 399 -21.34 -17.49 -12.81
C GLU A 399 -20.08 -18.23 -13.26
N ALA A 400 -19.30 -18.72 -12.29
CA ALA A 400 -18.36 -19.78 -12.55
C ALA A 400 -19.08 -20.75 -13.49
N SER A 401 -18.51 -20.98 -14.68
CA SER A 401 -18.95 -22.05 -15.55
C SER A 401 -18.72 -23.34 -14.78
N LEU A 402 -19.66 -23.66 -13.89
CA LEU A 402 -19.69 -24.88 -13.13
C LEU A 402 -19.76 -25.95 -14.19
N THR A 403 -18.63 -26.61 -14.42
CA THR A 403 -18.60 -27.77 -15.28
C THR A 403 -19.35 -28.83 -14.48
N LEU A 404 -20.65 -28.94 -14.75
CA LEU A 404 -21.49 -29.88 -14.04
C LEU A 404 -20.98 -31.29 -14.39
N PRO A 405 -20.70 -32.14 -13.38
CA PRO A 405 -20.25 -33.49 -13.64
C PRO A 405 -21.34 -34.23 -14.42
N ASN A 406 -20.93 -35.06 -15.38
CA ASN A 406 -21.86 -35.87 -16.15
C ASN A 406 -22.68 -36.79 -15.21
N ALA A 407 -23.80 -37.33 -15.72
CA ALA A 407 -24.72 -38.15 -14.92
C ALA A 407 -24.04 -39.33 -14.19
N ASP A 408 -22.95 -39.85 -14.76
CA ASP A 408 -22.22 -41.03 -14.27
C ASP A 408 -20.95 -40.69 -13.46
N GLU A 409 -20.63 -39.41 -13.28
CA GLU A 409 -19.43 -38.97 -12.55
C GLU A 409 -19.73 -38.68 -11.07
N ALA A 410 -18.81 -39.07 -10.18
CA ALA A 410 -18.96 -38.91 -8.73
C ALA A 410 -18.87 -37.43 -8.33
N VAL A 411 -19.85 -36.96 -7.55
CA VAL A 411 -19.89 -35.57 -7.09
C VAL A 411 -18.99 -35.40 -5.87
N ARG A 412 -17.94 -34.59 -6.00
CA ARG A 412 -17.00 -34.26 -4.91
C ARG A 412 -17.32 -32.92 -4.24
N PHE A 413 -17.23 -32.84 -2.92
CA PHE A 413 -17.57 -31.63 -2.18
C PHE A 413 -16.73 -30.42 -2.60
N HIS A 414 -15.40 -30.54 -2.55
CA HIS A 414 -14.49 -29.43 -2.81
C HIS A 414 -14.63 -28.87 -4.24
N ASP A 415 -14.85 -29.76 -5.21
CA ASP A 415 -14.82 -29.42 -6.64
C ASP A 415 -16.20 -28.98 -7.15
N HIS A 416 -17.29 -29.53 -6.59
CA HIS A 416 -18.64 -29.37 -7.15
C HIS A 416 -19.65 -28.73 -6.20
N ILE A 417 -19.49 -28.86 -4.88
CA ILE A 417 -20.48 -28.39 -3.90
C ILE A 417 -20.03 -27.09 -3.22
N ARG A 418 -18.79 -27.04 -2.74
CA ARG A 418 -18.22 -25.84 -2.12
C ARG A 418 -18.36 -24.60 -3.00
N PRO A 419 -18.09 -24.64 -4.32
CA PRO A 419 -18.24 -23.46 -5.19
C PRO A 419 -19.69 -22.97 -5.36
N LEU A 420 -20.70 -23.79 -5.02
CA LEU A 420 -22.11 -23.39 -5.10
C LEU A 420 -22.49 -22.42 -3.98
N PHE A 421 -21.78 -22.46 -2.84
CA PHE A 421 -22.00 -21.55 -1.72
C PHE A 421 -21.10 -20.31 -1.87
N ARG A 422 -21.71 -19.14 -2.06
CA ARG A 422 -20.97 -17.87 -2.20
C ARG A 422 -20.38 -17.45 -0.85
N PRO A 423 -19.37 -16.56 -0.83
CA PRO A 423 -18.84 -16.01 0.42
C PRO A 423 -19.93 -15.42 1.32
N MET A 424 -20.90 -14.72 0.73
CA MET A 424 -22.05 -14.15 1.46
C MET A 424 -22.94 -15.22 2.11
N ASP A 425 -23.17 -16.35 1.42
CA ASP A 425 -23.99 -17.46 1.93
C ASP A 425 -23.33 -18.09 3.16
N ARG A 426 -22.02 -18.33 3.07
CA ARG A 426 -21.21 -18.83 4.19
C ARG A 426 -21.24 -17.86 5.35
N ASN A 427 -20.94 -16.58 5.12
CA ASN A 427 -20.89 -15.57 6.18
C ASN A 427 -22.24 -15.44 6.91
N SER A 428 -23.35 -15.56 6.17
CA SER A 428 -24.70 -15.57 6.74
C SER A 428 -24.99 -16.80 7.60
N MET A 429 -24.27 -17.90 7.41
CA MET A 429 -24.47 -19.17 8.11
C MET A 429 -23.40 -19.49 9.16
N LEU A 430 -22.29 -18.74 9.22
CA LEU A 430 -21.18 -18.98 10.15
C LEU A 430 -21.60 -19.00 11.64
N PHE A 431 -22.72 -18.35 11.99
CA PHE A 431 -23.27 -18.41 13.35
C PHE A 431 -23.82 -19.80 13.71
N ALA A 432 -24.13 -20.64 12.73
CA ALA A 432 -24.66 -21.99 12.88
C ALA A 432 -23.61 -23.05 12.54
N PHE A 433 -23.05 -23.01 11.33
CA PHE A 433 -22.02 -23.93 10.86
C PHE A 433 -21.36 -23.42 9.57
N ASP A 434 -20.21 -24.00 9.19
CA ASP A 434 -19.44 -23.53 8.04
C ASP A 434 -19.86 -24.24 6.74
N LEU A 435 -20.49 -23.49 5.80
CA LEU A 435 -20.91 -24.01 4.49
C LEU A 435 -19.75 -24.43 3.56
N TRP A 436 -18.51 -24.13 3.91
CA TRP A 436 -17.34 -24.57 3.15
C TRP A 436 -16.56 -25.69 3.83
N LYS A 437 -17.05 -26.19 4.96
CA LYS A 437 -16.47 -27.32 5.65
C LYS A 437 -17.31 -28.56 5.37
N GLU A 438 -16.73 -29.53 4.67
CA GLU A 438 -17.44 -30.74 4.22
C GLU A 438 -18.18 -31.46 5.35
N THR A 439 -17.52 -31.60 6.51
CA THR A 439 -18.12 -32.25 7.68
C THR A 439 -19.38 -31.56 8.19
N ASP A 440 -19.40 -30.22 8.12
CA ASP A 440 -20.52 -29.42 8.63
C ASP A 440 -21.68 -29.49 7.64
N VAL A 441 -21.40 -29.33 6.34
CA VAL A 441 -22.41 -29.46 5.28
C VAL A 441 -22.99 -30.88 5.23
N ALA A 442 -22.15 -31.91 5.38
CA ALA A 442 -22.58 -33.30 5.39
C ALA A 442 -23.46 -33.59 6.62
N MET A 443 -23.14 -33.04 7.79
CA MET A 443 -23.94 -33.17 9.01
C MET A 443 -25.32 -32.54 8.86
N HIS A 444 -25.43 -31.42 8.14
CA HIS A 444 -26.67 -30.65 7.96
C HIS A 444 -27.33 -30.85 6.59
N ARG A 445 -26.91 -31.86 5.82
CA ARG A 445 -27.28 -32.03 4.41
C ARG A 445 -28.78 -32.08 4.16
N GLN A 446 -29.55 -32.75 5.04
CA GLN A 446 -31.00 -32.86 4.89
C GLN A 446 -31.70 -31.51 5.12
N GLN A 447 -31.27 -30.74 6.13
CA GLN A 447 -31.83 -29.42 6.41
C GLN A 447 -31.48 -28.42 5.31
N ILE A 448 -30.25 -28.47 4.79
CA ILE A 448 -29.81 -27.64 3.66
C ILE A 448 -30.65 -27.97 2.42
N LEU A 449 -30.79 -29.25 2.07
CA LEU A 449 -31.58 -29.68 0.91
C LEU A 449 -33.04 -29.24 1.00
N LEU A 450 -33.67 -29.31 2.18
CA LEU A 450 -35.03 -28.80 2.40
C LEU A 450 -35.14 -27.29 2.13
N ARG A 451 -34.16 -26.51 2.58
CA ARG A 451 -34.16 -25.05 2.42
C ARG A 451 -33.87 -24.63 0.97
N LEU A 452 -32.98 -25.34 0.29
CA LEU A 452 -32.69 -25.18 -1.13
C LEU A 452 -33.93 -25.47 -1.99
N ARG A 453 -34.61 -26.60 -1.76
CA ARG A 453 -35.86 -26.96 -2.47
C ARG A 453 -36.99 -25.97 -2.23
N ALA A 454 -37.07 -25.39 -1.03
CA ALA A 454 -38.04 -24.36 -0.71
C ALA A 454 -37.69 -22.98 -1.31
N GLY A 455 -36.53 -22.83 -1.95
CA GLY A 455 -36.05 -21.54 -2.46
C GLY A 455 -35.78 -20.51 -1.36
N THR A 456 -35.66 -20.96 -0.11
CA THR A 456 -35.47 -20.11 1.07
C THR A 456 -34.00 -19.97 1.48
N MET A 457 -33.13 -20.60 0.71
CA MET A 457 -31.69 -20.54 0.86
C MET A 457 -31.07 -20.50 -0.55
N PRO A 458 -30.15 -19.56 -0.82
CA PRO A 458 -29.78 -18.43 0.04
C PRO A 458 -30.89 -17.38 0.18
N CYS A 459 -30.75 -16.46 1.15
CA CYS A 459 -31.79 -15.50 1.54
C CYS A 459 -32.12 -14.44 0.48
N ASP A 460 -31.29 -14.33 -0.55
CA ASP A 460 -31.33 -13.33 -1.63
C ASP A 460 -31.75 -13.92 -2.99
N GLY A 461 -32.02 -15.23 -3.07
CA GLY A 461 -32.53 -15.85 -4.30
C GLY A 461 -32.43 -17.37 -4.31
N ALA A 462 -33.38 -18.04 -4.97
CA ALA A 462 -33.38 -19.50 -5.09
C ALA A 462 -32.28 -20.00 -6.05
N TRP A 463 -31.72 -21.17 -5.75
CA TRP A 463 -30.83 -21.86 -6.69
C TRP A 463 -31.59 -22.39 -7.92
N PRO A 464 -30.96 -22.42 -9.11
CA PRO A 464 -31.48 -23.17 -10.25
C PRO A 464 -31.60 -24.67 -9.93
N ASP A 465 -32.60 -25.33 -10.52
CA ASP A 465 -32.90 -26.76 -10.29
C ASP A 465 -31.68 -27.67 -10.50
N ALA A 466 -30.82 -27.35 -11.48
CA ALA A 466 -29.61 -28.10 -11.76
C ALA A 466 -28.61 -28.11 -10.58
N ARG A 467 -28.48 -26.99 -9.84
CA ARG A 467 -27.60 -26.90 -8.66
C ARG A 467 -28.22 -27.65 -7.47
N VAL A 468 -29.54 -27.60 -7.33
CA VAL A 468 -30.26 -28.35 -6.29
C VAL A 468 -30.11 -29.86 -6.52
N ALA A 469 -30.27 -30.32 -7.77
CA ALA A 469 -30.09 -31.72 -8.14
C ALA A 469 -28.65 -32.21 -7.91
N LEU A 470 -27.64 -31.36 -8.18
CA LEU A 470 -26.24 -31.67 -7.92
C LEU A 470 -25.96 -31.83 -6.41
N PHE A 471 -26.48 -30.92 -5.59
CA PHE A 471 -26.37 -31.02 -4.13
C PHE A 471 -27.07 -32.27 -3.58
N GLU A 472 -28.25 -32.60 -4.13
CA GLU A 472 -28.99 -33.80 -3.76
C GLU A 472 -28.20 -35.08 -4.06
N ARG A 473 -27.60 -35.17 -5.25
CA ARG A 473 -26.72 -36.30 -5.62
C ARG A 473 -25.57 -36.46 -4.62
N TRP A 474 -24.84 -35.37 -4.34
CA TRP A 474 -23.75 -35.41 -3.37
C TRP A 474 -24.21 -35.82 -1.97
N ALA A 475 -25.34 -35.28 -1.50
CA ALA A 475 -25.88 -35.53 -0.17
C ALA A 475 -26.33 -37.00 0.03
N ALA A 476 -26.76 -37.67 -1.04
CA ALA A 476 -27.13 -39.08 -1.02
C ALA A 476 -25.91 -40.01 -0.88
N ASP A 477 -24.76 -39.59 -1.43
CA ASP A 477 -23.50 -40.35 -1.39
C ASP A 477 -22.69 -40.12 -0.09
N GLN A 478 -23.13 -39.21 0.79
CA GLN A 478 -22.47 -38.96 2.07
C GLN A 478 -22.87 -39.99 3.14
N PRO A 479 -21.90 -40.51 3.91
CA PRO A 479 -22.13 -41.52 4.96
C PRO A 479 -23.06 -41.06 6.10
#